data_AF-A0A9D7VU02-F1
#
_entry.id   AF-A0A9D7VU02-F1
#
_cell.length_a   1.000
_cell.length_b   1.000
_cell.length_c   1.000
_cell.angle_alpha   90.00
_cell.angle_beta   90.00
_cell.angle_gamma   90.00
#
_symmetry.space_group_name_H-M   'P 1'
#
loop_
_entity.id
_entity.type
_entity.pdbx_description
1 polymer ?
#
loop_
_entity_poly.entity_id
_entity_poly.type
_entity_poly.pdbx_seq_one_letter_code
_entity_poly.pdbx_strand_id
1 'polypeptide(L)'
;MTIKGTSGWQFWVDRGGTFTDLVACRPDGQLITHKLLSENPEAYDDAALQGIRDILGLAADATLPAEHIDAIKMGTTVATNALLERKGDRTLLVVTRGFRDQLRIAYQARPRLFDQHIVLPEMLYERIEEVSERVDANNNILLPLDLDDLAPRLQAAFDDGIRAIAIVLMHGYRVPAHEQKIAALAKRIGFSQISTSHGTSPMIKFVGRGDTTVADAYLSPILRRYIDRLAGDLDASAQTKLQMMQSNGGLTDAGLFQGKDAILSGPAGGIVGAVKTANQAGFDKVITFDMGGTSTDVAHYEGAYERVFDTMVAGVRIHAPMLLIHTVAAGGGSICRFDNGRFQVGPQSAGANPGPACYRRGGPLAVTDCNVMLGKLQPEFFPSVFGPNQDEPLDAVPVKRQFTALAEEVAKTTGVTLSAEAIASGFLKIAVENMANAIKKISVQRGYDVTDYALQCFGGAG
;
A
#
# COMPACT_ATOMS: atom_id res chain seq x y z
N MET A 1 25.09 -6.68 -14.34
CA MET A 1 25.77 -6.03 -13.19
C MET A 1 26.16 -7.14 -12.22
N THR A 2 27.42 -7.17 -11.78
CA THR A 2 27.90 -8.16 -10.79
C THR A 2 28.11 -7.43 -9.48
N ILE A 3 27.39 -7.82 -8.43
CA ILE A 3 27.58 -7.32 -7.07
C ILE A 3 28.57 -8.27 -6.36
N LYS A 4 29.23 -7.82 -5.29
CA LYS A 4 30.11 -8.67 -4.47
C LYS A 4 29.31 -9.92 -4.04
N GLY A 5 29.85 -11.11 -4.34
CA GLY A 5 29.19 -12.39 -4.07
C GLY A 5 28.80 -12.58 -2.60
N THR A 6 27.70 -13.30 -2.39
CA THR A 6 27.08 -13.57 -1.08
C THR A 6 27.17 -15.06 -0.77
N SER A 7 27.04 -15.45 0.51
CA SER A 7 27.08 -16.86 0.92
C SER A 7 25.89 -17.69 0.41
N GLY A 8 24.81 -17.03 0.01
CA GLY A 8 23.61 -17.62 -0.58
C GLY A 8 22.88 -16.61 -1.46
N TRP A 9 21.74 -16.98 -2.01
CA TRP A 9 20.87 -16.12 -2.81
C TRP A 9 20.33 -14.95 -1.99
N GLN A 10 20.19 -13.79 -2.64
CA GLN A 10 19.44 -12.66 -2.08
C GLN A 10 18.31 -12.29 -3.01
N PHE A 11 17.12 -12.08 -2.45
CA PHE A 11 15.94 -11.65 -3.18
C PHE A 11 15.46 -10.28 -2.69
N TRP A 12 15.15 -9.40 -3.63
CA TRP A 12 14.43 -8.15 -3.41
C TRP A 12 13.13 -8.23 -4.18
N VAL A 13 12.01 -8.13 -3.46
CA VAL A 13 10.68 -8.28 -4.03
C VAL A 13 9.88 -7.01 -3.80
N ASP A 14 9.29 -6.47 -4.85
CA ASP A 14 8.27 -5.44 -4.75
C ASP A 14 6.94 -6.01 -5.23
N ARG A 15 6.04 -6.27 -4.28
CA ARG A 15 4.69 -6.74 -4.57
C ARG A 15 3.77 -5.54 -4.75
N GLY A 16 3.66 -5.07 -5.99
CA GLY A 16 2.74 -4.03 -6.41
C GLY A 16 1.31 -4.53 -6.63
N GLY A 17 0.41 -3.63 -7.06
CA GLY A 17 -0.99 -3.97 -7.33
C GLY A 17 -1.25 -4.72 -8.65
N THR A 18 -0.36 -4.60 -9.64
CA THR A 18 -0.53 -5.22 -10.97
C THR A 18 0.52 -6.28 -11.24
N PHE A 19 1.80 -5.96 -10.99
CA PHE A 19 2.91 -6.88 -11.14
C PHE A 19 3.68 -6.99 -9.83
N THR A 20 4.26 -8.16 -9.61
CA THR A 20 5.28 -8.42 -8.61
C THR A 20 6.63 -8.45 -9.32
N ASP A 21 7.53 -7.57 -8.91
CA ASP A 21 8.86 -7.42 -9.45
C ASP A 21 9.86 -8.09 -8.51
N LEU A 22 10.71 -8.95 -9.06
CA LEU A 22 11.77 -9.63 -8.32
C LEU A 22 13.12 -9.26 -8.93
N VAL A 23 14.05 -8.91 -8.05
CA VAL A 23 15.48 -8.89 -8.36
C VAL A 23 16.12 -9.94 -7.47
N ALA A 24 16.89 -10.85 -8.05
CA ALA A 24 17.66 -11.85 -7.33
C ALA A 24 19.15 -11.67 -7.60
N CYS A 25 19.97 -11.84 -6.57
CA CYS A 25 21.41 -11.96 -6.70
C CYS A 25 21.80 -13.42 -6.43
N ARG A 26 22.44 -14.03 -7.42
CA ARG A 26 23.12 -15.33 -7.28
C ARG A 26 24.28 -15.22 -6.28
N PRO A 27 24.71 -16.34 -5.66
CA PRO A 27 25.93 -16.38 -4.85
C PRO A 27 27.19 -15.88 -5.60
N ASP A 28 27.24 -16.07 -6.92
CA ASP A 28 28.32 -15.57 -7.79
C ASP A 28 28.26 -14.07 -8.09
N GLY A 29 27.22 -13.36 -7.60
CA GLY A 29 27.03 -11.93 -7.77
C GLY A 29 26.20 -11.52 -8.99
N GLN A 30 25.76 -12.47 -9.83
CA GLN A 30 24.93 -12.17 -11.01
C GLN A 30 23.51 -11.77 -10.59
N LEU A 31 23.01 -10.68 -11.20
CA LEU A 31 21.63 -10.25 -11.04
C LEU A 31 20.69 -10.89 -12.05
N ILE A 32 19.53 -11.30 -11.57
CA ILE A 32 18.40 -11.82 -12.35
C ILE A 32 17.18 -10.98 -12.02
N THR A 33 16.41 -10.59 -13.03
CA THR A 33 15.12 -9.92 -12.87
C THR A 33 14.02 -10.85 -13.32
N HIS A 34 12.92 -10.90 -12.57
CA HIS A 34 11.75 -11.69 -12.90
C HIS A 34 10.47 -10.91 -12.59
N LYS A 35 9.41 -11.12 -13.36
CA LYS A 35 8.18 -10.34 -13.26
C LYS A 35 6.97 -11.24 -13.45
N LEU A 36 6.04 -11.18 -12.50
CA LEU A 36 4.78 -11.93 -12.52
C LEU A 36 3.60 -10.99 -12.32
N LEU A 37 2.39 -11.41 -12.70
CA LEU A 37 1.17 -10.73 -12.28
C LEU A 37 1.02 -10.85 -10.76
N SER A 38 0.65 -9.77 -10.08
CA SER A 38 0.49 -9.81 -8.61
C SER A 38 -0.65 -10.70 -8.14
N GLU A 39 -1.63 -10.93 -9.01
CA GLU A 39 -2.80 -11.76 -8.76
C GLU A 39 -3.10 -12.60 -10.02
N ASN A 40 -2.88 -13.91 -9.90
CA ASN A 40 -3.23 -14.89 -10.91
C ASN A 40 -3.67 -16.22 -10.25
N PRO A 41 -4.89 -16.27 -9.68
CA PRO A 41 -5.32 -17.37 -8.82
C PRO A 41 -5.44 -18.72 -9.55
N GLU A 42 -5.48 -18.71 -10.88
CA GLU A 42 -5.50 -19.91 -11.72
C GLU A 42 -4.11 -20.58 -11.82
N ALA A 43 -3.04 -19.88 -11.46
CA ALA A 43 -1.67 -20.33 -11.66
C ALA A 43 -0.81 -20.38 -10.40
N TYR A 44 -0.99 -19.46 -9.45
CA TYR A 44 -0.28 -19.46 -8.18
C TYR A 44 -1.05 -18.73 -7.09
N ASP A 45 -0.81 -19.14 -5.85
CA ASP A 45 -1.41 -18.53 -4.66
C ASP A 45 -0.71 -17.21 -4.26
N ASP A 46 0.61 -17.11 -4.49
CA ASP A 46 1.40 -15.91 -4.20
C ASP A 46 2.53 -15.71 -5.22
N ALA A 47 2.53 -14.55 -5.87
CA ALA A 47 3.47 -14.21 -6.93
C ALA A 47 4.92 -14.09 -6.45
N ALA A 48 5.15 -13.66 -5.20
CA ALA A 48 6.51 -13.52 -4.68
C ALA A 48 7.15 -14.89 -4.44
N LEU A 49 6.42 -15.79 -3.80
CA LEU A 49 6.89 -17.17 -3.58
C LEU A 49 7.09 -17.91 -4.90
N GLN A 50 6.12 -17.79 -5.83
CA GLN A 50 6.26 -18.39 -7.15
C GLN A 50 7.48 -17.84 -7.89
N GLY A 51 7.71 -16.53 -7.87
CA GLY A 51 8.86 -15.94 -8.53
C GLY A 51 10.20 -16.40 -7.95
N ILE A 52 10.29 -16.64 -6.63
CA ILE A 52 11.48 -17.24 -6.02
C ILE A 52 11.66 -18.68 -6.51
N ARG A 53 10.58 -19.49 -6.56
CA ARG A 53 10.63 -20.86 -7.07
C ARG A 53 11.09 -20.92 -8.52
N ASP A 54 10.55 -20.05 -9.38
CA ASP A 54 10.92 -19.96 -10.80
C ASP A 54 12.42 -19.67 -10.96
N ILE A 55 12.95 -18.70 -10.22
CA ILE A 55 14.38 -18.32 -10.27
C ILE A 55 15.28 -19.46 -9.78
N LEU A 56 14.84 -20.21 -8.79
CA LEU A 56 15.57 -21.36 -8.25
C LEU A 56 15.37 -22.64 -9.08
N GLY A 57 14.47 -22.64 -10.08
CA GLY A 57 14.14 -23.80 -10.89
C GLY A 57 13.38 -24.89 -10.12
N LEU A 58 12.57 -24.50 -9.13
CA LEU A 58 11.80 -25.40 -8.28
C LEU A 58 10.39 -25.63 -8.84
N ALA A 59 9.78 -26.76 -8.46
CA ALA A 59 8.35 -26.98 -8.72
C ALA A 59 7.49 -25.98 -7.94
N ALA A 60 6.28 -25.69 -8.43
CA ALA A 60 5.39 -24.63 -7.91
C ALA A 60 4.99 -24.81 -6.44
N ASP A 61 4.96 -26.05 -5.95
CA ASP A 61 4.60 -26.45 -4.59
C ASP A 61 5.81 -26.81 -3.71
N ALA A 62 7.03 -26.69 -4.25
CA ALA A 62 8.24 -27.02 -3.51
C ALA A 62 8.50 -26.00 -2.39
N THR A 63 8.92 -26.51 -1.23
CA THR A 63 9.45 -25.70 -0.13
C THR A 63 10.75 -25.01 -0.57
N LEU A 64 10.92 -23.75 -0.19
CA LEU A 64 12.12 -22.98 -0.49
C LEU A 64 13.29 -23.43 0.40
N PRO A 65 14.47 -23.72 -0.18
CA PRO A 65 15.64 -24.16 0.58
C PRO A 65 16.32 -22.96 1.27
N ALA A 66 15.94 -22.69 2.52
CA ALA A 66 16.46 -21.60 3.35
C ALA A 66 17.99 -21.63 3.49
N GLU A 67 18.60 -22.82 3.51
CA GLU A 67 20.06 -22.97 3.57
C GLU A 67 20.79 -22.30 2.38
N HIS A 68 20.11 -22.14 1.25
CA HIS A 68 20.65 -21.50 0.05
C HIS A 68 20.25 -20.03 -0.07
N ILE A 69 19.41 -19.50 0.83
CA ILE A 69 18.88 -18.13 0.77
C ILE A 69 19.40 -17.32 1.96
N ASP A 70 20.27 -16.33 1.72
CA ASP A 70 20.78 -15.45 2.78
C ASP A 70 19.72 -14.43 3.22
N ALA A 71 19.00 -13.83 2.26
CA ALA A 71 18.01 -12.80 2.58
C ALA A 71 16.87 -12.70 1.56
N ILE A 72 15.67 -12.40 2.07
CA ILE A 72 14.51 -11.95 1.30
C ILE A 72 14.10 -10.60 1.85
N LYS A 73 14.13 -9.57 1.01
CA LYS A 73 13.74 -8.19 1.34
C LYS A 73 12.51 -7.84 0.54
N MET A 74 11.44 -7.40 1.20
CA MET A 74 10.15 -7.23 0.53
C MET A 74 9.50 -5.87 0.82
N GLY A 75 9.10 -5.18 -0.25
CA GLY A 75 8.09 -4.13 -0.24
C GLY A 75 6.72 -4.70 -0.59
N THR A 76 5.66 -4.18 0.02
CA THR A 76 4.30 -4.67 -0.25
C THR A 76 3.28 -3.55 -0.17
N THR A 77 2.27 -3.60 -1.04
CA THR A 77 1.11 -2.69 -0.99
C THR A 77 -0.07 -3.25 -0.20
N VAL A 78 0.07 -4.42 0.44
CA VAL A 78 -1.03 -5.13 1.14
C VAL A 78 -1.70 -4.25 2.20
N ALA A 79 -0.92 -3.53 3.03
CA ALA A 79 -1.48 -2.66 4.06
C ALA A 79 -2.27 -1.48 3.46
N THR A 80 -1.69 -0.80 2.47
CA THR A 80 -2.33 0.35 1.80
C THR A 80 -3.63 -0.08 1.12
N ASN A 81 -3.62 -1.23 0.41
CA ASN A 81 -4.81 -1.74 -0.26
C ASN A 81 -5.89 -2.19 0.73
N ALA A 82 -5.52 -2.91 1.79
CA ALA A 82 -6.47 -3.30 2.84
C ALA A 82 -7.12 -2.07 3.51
N LEU A 83 -6.36 -0.99 3.69
CA LEU A 83 -6.88 0.27 4.24
C LEU A 83 -7.86 0.97 3.29
N LEU A 84 -7.53 1.03 1.99
CA LEU A 84 -8.37 1.63 0.94
C LEU A 84 -9.67 0.84 0.73
N GLU A 85 -9.59 -0.49 0.71
CA GLU A 85 -10.72 -1.39 0.46
C GLU A 85 -11.53 -1.72 1.72
N ARG A 86 -11.12 -1.21 2.90
CA ARG A 86 -11.73 -1.53 4.20
C ARG A 86 -11.76 -3.04 4.49
N LYS A 87 -10.70 -3.75 4.11
CA LYS A 87 -10.53 -5.20 4.29
C LYS A 87 -9.55 -5.55 5.42
N GLY A 88 -9.49 -4.74 6.47
CA GLY A 88 -8.78 -5.04 7.73
C GLY A 88 -9.49 -6.06 8.61
N ASP A 89 -8.84 -6.43 9.72
CA ASP A 89 -9.46 -7.29 10.72
C ASP A 89 -10.42 -6.50 11.63
N ARG A 90 -11.52 -7.15 12.02
CA ARG A 90 -12.48 -6.61 12.98
C ARG A 90 -11.74 -6.20 14.26
N THR A 91 -11.89 -4.92 14.63
CA THR A 91 -11.09 -4.30 15.68
C THR A 91 -11.98 -3.75 16.79
N LEU A 92 -11.66 -4.12 18.04
CA LEU A 92 -12.20 -3.54 19.25
C LEU A 92 -11.37 -2.32 19.67
N LEU A 93 -12.02 -1.22 20.02
CA LEU A 93 -11.38 -0.06 20.64
C LEU A 93 -11.69 -0.02 22.14
N VAL A 94 -10.66 0.05 22.98
CA VAL A 94 -10.78 0.33 24.41
C VAL A 94 -10.31 1.74 24.71
N VAL A 95 -11.14 2.54 25.37
CA VAL A 95 -10.83 3.93 25.74
C VAL A 95 -11.20 4.22 27.19
N THR A 96 -10.60 5.27 27.75
CA THR A 96 -11.03 5.83 29.03
C THR A 96 -12.51 6.22 29.00
N ARG A 97 -13.27 5.90 30.04
CA ARG A 97 -14.68 6.30 30.16
C ARG A 97 -14.87 7.81 29.99
N GLY A 98 -15.87 8.20 29.20
CA GLY A 98 -16.14 9.56 28.77
C GLY A 98 -15.50 9.95 27.42
N PHE A 99 -14.71 9.06 26.81
CA PHE A 99 -14.00 9.31 25.54
C PHE A 99 -14.46 8.41 24.40
N ARG A 100 -15.59 7.71 24.55
CA ARG A 100 -16.18 6.81 23.54
C ARG A 100 -16.11 7.34 22.11
N ASP A 101 -16.58 8.55 21.89
CA ASP A 101 -16.75 9.11 20.54
C ASP A 101 -15.57 10.01 20.10
N GLN A 102 -14.50 10.10 20.89
CA GLN A 102 -13.44 11.09 20.66
C GLN A 102 -12.73 10.93 19.30
N LEU A 103 -12.51 9.69 18.83
CA LEU A 103 -11.88 9.46 17.52
C LEU A 103 -12.82 9.80 16.35
N ARG A 104 -14.13 9.53 16.53
CA ARG A 104 -15.18 9.89 15.56
C ARG A 104 -15.38 11.40 15.47
N ILE A 105 -15.43 12.09 16.61
CA ILE A 105 -15.51 13.57 16.68
C ILE A 105 -14.24 14.21 16.12
N ALA A 106 -13.09 13.57 16.34
CA ALA A 106 -11.78 14.05 15.94
C ALA A 106 -11.49 15.47 16.45
N TYR A 107 -11.29 16.41 15.53
CA TYR A 107 -11.01 17.82 15.79
C TYR A 107 -12.16 18.75 15.36
N GLN A 108 -13.33 18.19 15.01
CA GLN A 108 -14.49 18.95 14.48
C GLN A 108 -14.20 19.77 13.20
N ALA A 109 -13.06 19.53 12.55
CA ALA A 109 -12.70 20.20 11.29
C ALA A 109 -13.62 19.71 10.16
N ARG A 110 -14.13 20.65 9.35
CA ARG A 110 -14.86 20.35 8.11
C ARG A 110 -13.87 20.19 6.96
N PRO A 111 -13.69 18.98 6.38
CA PRO A 111 -12.77 18.80 5.26
C PRO A 111 -13.17 19.61 4.03
N ARG A 112 -14.48 19.74 3.79
CA ARG A 112 -15.07 20.59 2.74
C ARG A 112 -16.00 21.59 3.39
N LEU A 113 -15.52 22.82 3.59
CA LEU A 113 -16.18 23.84 4.41
C LEU A 113 -17.63 24.12 3.96
N PHE A 114 -17.85 24.10 2.65
CA PHE A 114 -19.11 24.47 2.01
C PHE A 114 -20.07 23.30 1.75
N ASP A 115 -19.69 22.07 2.09
CA ASP A 115 -20.61 20.94 1.99
C ASP A 115 -21.76 21.13 2.98
N GLN A 116 -22.99 21.13 2.46
CA GLN A 116 -24.20 21.17 3.28
C GLN A 116 -24.45 19.81 3.95
N HIS A 117 -24.11 18.72 3.26
CA HIS A 117 -24.19 17.36 3.78
C HIS A 117 -22.79 16.84 4.13
N ILE A 118 -22.43 16.89 5.43
CA ILE A 118 -21.14 16.36 5.90
C ILE A 118 -21.21 14.84 5.95
N VAL A 119 -20.38 14.18 5.16
CA VAL A 119 -20.12 12.75 5.27
C VAL A 119 -18.90 12.56 6.16
N LEU A 120 -19.10 11.93 7.32
CA LEU A 120 -17.99 11.57 8.21
C LEU A 120 -17.23 10.36 7.65
N PRO A 121 -15.90 10.29 7.85
CA PRO A 121 -15.14 9.09 7.53
C PRO A 121 -15.68 7.88 8.31
N GLU A 122 -15.67 6.73 7.66
CA GLU A 122 -15.90 5.45 8.31
C GLU A 122 -14.76 5.14 9.30
N MET A 123 -15.12 4.59 10.47
CA MET A 123 -14.14 4.23 11.49
C MET A 123 -13.62 2.81 11.25
N LEU A 124 -12.34 2.57 11.54
CA LEU A 124 -11.72 1.25 11.38
C LEU A 124 -12.09 0.24 12.49
N TYR A 125 -12.58 0.72 13.63
CA TYR A 125 -13.05 -0.14 14.71
C TYR A 125 -14.55 -0.40 14.58
N GLU A 126 -14.97 -1.59 15.02
CA GLU A 126 -16.36 -2.03 14.95
C GLU A 126 -17.09 -1.84 16.30
N ARG A 127 -16.37 -2.03 17.41
CA ARG A 127 -16.90 -1.96 18.77
C ARG A 127 -16.03 -1.07 19.65
N ILE A 128 -16.66 -0.40 20.62
CA ILE A 128 -15.98 0.44 21.62
C ILE A 128 -16.37 -0.01 23.02
N GLU A 129 -15.37 -0.29 23.85
CA GLU A 129 -15.52 -0.53 25.27
C GLU A 129 -14.84 0.58 26.08
N GLU A 130 -15.57 1.15 27.02
CA GLU A 130 -15.03 2.18 27.92
C GLU A 130 -14.55 1.53 29.22
N VAL A 131 -13.35 1.86 29.68
CA VAL A 131 -12.84 1.38 30.96
C VAL A 131 -12.91 2.48 32.02
N SER A 132 -13.30 2.11 33.24
CA SER A 132 -13.26 2.98 34.40
C SER A 132 -11.80 3.10 34.86
N GLU A 133 -11.13 4.16 34.41
CA GLU A 133 -9.82 4.56 34.89
C GLU A 133 -9.66 6.08 34.68
N ARG A 134 -8.80 6.73 35.44
CA ARG A 134 -8.40 8.11 35.13
C ARG A 134 -7.05 8.43 35.73
N VAL A 135 -6.20 9.02 34.89
CA VAL A 135 -4.92 9.59 35.29
C VAL A 135 -4.93 11.05 34.85
N ASP A 136 -4.36 11.96 35.65
CA ASP A 136 -4.19 13.36 35.27
C ASP A 136 -2.88 13.62 34.49
N ALA A 137 -2.66 14.86 34.06
CA ALA A 137 -1.43 15.24 33.36
C ALA A 137 -0.16 15.13 34.24
N ASN A 138 -0.32 15.11 35.57
CA ASN A 138 0.76 15.06 36.55
C ASN A 138 1.10 13.63 37.00
N ASN A 139 0.52 12.59 36.38
CA ASN A 139 0.64 11.17 36.72
C ASN A 139 -0.13 10.73 37.97
N ASN A 140 -1.01 11.55 38.51
CA ASN A 140 -1.83 11.13 39.63
C ASN A 140 -2.96 10.24 39.11
N ILE A 141 -3.11 9.06 39.73
CA ILE A 141 -4.25 8.18 39.49
C ILE A 141 -5.45 8.81 40.21
N LEU A 142 -6.38 9.39 39.45
CA LEU A 142 -7.63 9.97 39.96
C LEU A 142 -8.68 8.88 40.18
N LEU A 143 -8.71 7.88 39.30
CA LEU A 143 -9.57 6.71 39.40
C LEU A 143 -8.73 5.47 39.05
N PRO A 144 -8.66 4.46 39.95
CA PRO A 144 -7.92 3.24 39.68
C PRO A 144 -8.55 2.48 38.50
N LEU A 145 -7.71 1.73 37.79
CA LEU A 145 -8.15 0.86 36.71
C LEU A 145 -9.02 -0.28 37.25
N ASP A 146 -10.27 -0.33 36.79
CA ASP A 146 -11.20 -1.43 37.06
C ASP A 146 -11.15 -2.47 35.93
N LEU A 147 -10.38 -3.54 36.17
CA LEU A 147 -10.31 -4.67 35.23
C LEU A 147 -11.47 -5.64 35.39
N ASP A 148 -12.10 -5.70 36.57
CA ASP A 148 -13.16 -6.66 36.85
C ASP A 148 -14.43 -6.28 36.10
N ASP A 149 -14.74 -4.99 35.99
CA ASP A 149 -15.81 -4.46 35.13
C ASP A 149 -15.51 -4.60 33.63
N LEU A 150 -14.23 -4.52 33.23
CA LEU A 150 -13.83 -4.57 31.82
C LEU A 150 -13.77 -6.01 31.29
N ALA A 151 -13.30 -6.96 32.09
CA ALA A 151 -13.09 -8.35 31.69
C ALA A 151 -14.28 -9.03 30.99
N PRO A 152 -15.52 -9.03 31.54
CA PRO A 152 -16.65 -9.67 30.88
C PRO A 152 -17.00 -9.03 29.54
N ARG A 153 -16.76 -7.72 29.37
CA ARG A 153 -17.03 -7.01 28.11
C ARG A 153 -15.97 -7.30 27.05
N LEU A 154 -14.71 -7.44 27.44
CA LEU A 154 -13.66 -7.94 26.54
C LEU A 154 -13.91 -9.39 26.12
N GLN A 155 -14.37 -10.24 27.05
CA GLN A 155 -14.74 -11.62 26.74
C GLN A 155 -15.90 -11.66 25.75
N ALA A 156 -16.96 -10.89 25.97
CA ALA A 156 -18.08 -10.81 25.03
C ALA A 156 -17.66 -10.36 23.63
N ALA A 157 -16.80 -9.34 23.51
CA ALA A 157 -16.26 -8.91 22.22
C ALA A 157 -15.43 -10.00 21.53
N PHE A 158 -14.67 -10.79 22.31
CA PHE A 158 -13.94 -11.94 21.81
C PHE A 158 -14.89 -13.06 21.36
N ASP A 159 -15.93 -13.37 22.13
CA ASP A 159 -16.92 -14.38 21.79
C ASP A 159 -17.70 -14.01 20.52
N ASP A 160 -17.91 -12.71 20.27
CA ASP A 160 -18.49 -12.16 19.03
C ASP A 160 -17.54 -12.24 17.81
N GLY A 161 -16.34 -12.81 17.97
CA GLY A 161 -15.38 -13.06 16.89
C GLY A 161 -14.36 -11.94 16.64
N ILE A 162 -14.29 -10.92 17.50
CA ILE A 162 -13.25 -9.88 17.38
C ILE A 162 -11.93 -10.43 17.92
N ARG A 163 -10.84 -10.27 17.16
CA ARG A 163 -9.51 -10.80 17.51
C ARG A 163 -8.41 -9.74 17.62
N ALA A 164 -8.67 -8.54 17.09
CA ALA A 164 -7.78 -7.39 17.22
C ALA A 164 -8.35 -6.37 18.22
N ILE A 165 -7.47 -5.80 19.05
CA ILE A 165 -7.82 -4.78 20.04
C ILE A 165 -6.83 -3.61 20.01
N ALA A 166 -7.37 -2.40 19.97
CA ALA A 166 -6.64 -1.15 20.13
C ALA A 166 -6.97 -0.54 21.50
N ILE A 167 -5.95 -0.24 22.30
CA ILE A 167 -6.11 0.29 23.67
C ILE A 167 -5.56 1.71 23.72
N VAL A 168 -6.43 2.69 23.96
CA VAL A 168 -6.11 4.12 23.91
C VAL A 168 -6.65 4.83 25.15
N LEU A 169 -5.80 4.95 26.17
CA LEU A 169 -6.17 5.67 27.40
C LEU A 169 -5.71 7.12 27.35
N MET A 170 -6.42 8.04 28.01
CA MET A 170 -6.22 9.49 27.88
C MET A 170 -4.76 9.92 28.05
N HIS A 171 -4.11 9.43 29.11
CA HIS A 171 -2.71 9.70 29.43
C HIS A 171 -1.82 8.44 29.29
N GLY A 172 -2.23 7.47 28.46
CA GLY A 172 -1.49 6.22 28.22
C GLY A 172 -0.04 6.44 27.76
N TYR A 173 0.21 7.51 27.00
CA TYR A 173 1.56 7.93 26.56
C TYR A 173 2.52 8.25 27.72
N ARG A 174 2.00 8.58 28.91
CA ARG A 174 2.78 9.00 30.08
C ARG A 174 2.68 8.00 31.24
N VAL A 175 1.54 7.32 31.38
CA VAL A 175 1.33 6.23 32.36
C VAL A 175 0.91 4.95 31.62
N PRO A 176 1.87 4.20 31.05
CA PRO A 176 1.60 2.98 30.28
C PRO A 176 0.98 1.84 31.08
N ALA A 177 1.15 1.84 32.40
CA ALA A 177 0.81 0.72 33.27
C ALA A 177 -0.65 0.26 33.15
N HIS A 178 -1.61 1.17 32.93
CA HIS A 178 -3.01 0.79 32.74
C HIS A 178 -3.23 0.09 31.39
N GLU A 179 -2.66 0.63 30.31
CA GLU A 179 -2.74 -0.02 28.98
C GLU A 179 -2.08 -1.41 28.99
N GLN A 180 -0.93 -1.54 29.65
CA GLN A 180 -0.22 -2.82 29.78
C GLN A 180 -1.04 -3.87 30.54
N LYS A 181 -1.76 -3.47 31.59
CA LYS A 181 -2.65 -4.36 32.35
C LYS A 181 -3.85 -4.81 31.50
N ILE A 182 -4.46 -3.91 30.73
CA ILE A 182 -5.54 -4.26 29.79
C ILE A 182 -5.01 -5.18 28.69
N ALA A 183 -3.83 -4.89 28.14
CA ALA A 183 -3.17 -5.75 27.15
C ALA A 183 -2.90 -7.16 27.69
N ALA A 184 -2.45 -7.28 28.94
CA ALA A 184 -2.26 -8.58 29.59
C ALA A 184 -3.58 -9.34 29.77
N LEU A 185 -4.67 -8.64 30.13
CA LEU A 185 -6.01 -9.22 30.21
C LEU A 185 -6.50 -9.69 28.83
N ALA A 186 -6.41 -8.86 27.80
CA ALA A 186 -6.79 -9.23 26.43
C ALA A 186 -6.00 -10.44 25.93
N LYS A 187 -4.69 -10.51 26.23
CA LYS A 187 -3.85 -11.66 25.90
C LYS A 187 -4.33 -12.95 26.59
N ARG A 188 -4.74 -12.88 27.87
CA ARG A 188 -5.29 -14.04 28.59
C ARG A 188 -6.63 -14.51 28.03
N ILE A 189 -7.46 -13.58 27.55
CA ILE A 189 -8.76 -13.90 26.89
C ILE A 189 -8.52 -14.59 25.53
N GLY A 190 -7.47 -14.20 24.82
CA GLY A 190 -7.05 -14.85 23.57
C GLY A 190 -6.99 -13.93 22.36
N PHE A 191 -7.09 -12.61 22.53
CA PHE A 191 -6.89 -11.66 21.43
C PHE A 191 -5.51 -11.89 20.77
N SER A 192 -5.49 -12.10 19.46
CA SER A 192 -4.28 -12.43 18.71
C SER A 192 -3.48 -11.19 18.31
N GLN A 193 -4.14 -10.04 18.20
CA GLN A 193 -3.50 -8.74 17.94
C GLN A 193 -3.89 -7.73 19.01
N ILE A 194 -2.88 -7.14 19.66
CA ILE A 194 -3.06 -6.19 20.76
C ILE A 194 -2.16 -4.98 20.51
N SER A 195 -2.75 -3.86 20.13
CA SER A 195 -2.04 -2.60 19.92
C SER A 195 -2.32 -1.65 21.08
N THR A 196 -1.28 -1.23 21.79
CA THR A 196 -1.38 -0.22 22.85
C THR A 196 -0.94 1.13 22.34
N SER A 197 -1.57 2.19 22.81
CA SER A 197 -1.32 3.53 22.28
C SER A 197 0.07 4.06 22.65
N HIS A 198 0.59 3.73 23.84
CA HIS A 198 1.96 4.06 24.21
C HIS A 198 3.01 3.28 23.39
N GLY A 199 2.72 2.04 22.97
CA GLY A 199 3.64 1.23 22.17
C GLY A 199 3.65 1.61 20.69
N THR A 200 2.51 2.08 20.16
CA THR A 200 2.35 2.43 18.74
C THR A 200 2.73 3.88 18.44
N SER A 201 2.27 4.83 19.27
CA SER A 201 2.51 6.27 19.08
C SER A 201 2.50 6.98 20.45
N PRO A 202 3.64 7.07 21.16
CA PRO A 202 3.74 7.62 22.52
C PRO A 202 3.65 9.16 22.56
N MET A 203 2.62 9.73 21.94
CA MET A 203 2.38 11.16 21.87
C MET A 203 1.26 11.61 22.80
N ILE A 204 1.28 12.89 23.21
CA ILE A 204 0.20 13.49 24.00
C ILE A 204 -1.16 13.56 23.27
N LYS A 205 -1.16 13.74 21.93
CA LYS A 205 -2.36 13.99 21.12
C LYS A 205 -3.26 12.74 21.04
N PHE A 206 -4.40 12.75 21.75
CA PHE A 206 -5.31 11.60 21.83
C PHE A 206 -5.81 11.10 20.46
N VAL A 207 -6.28 12.01 19.59
CA VAL A 207 -6.87 11.62 18.30
C VAL A 207 -5.83 11.00 17.37
N GLY A 208 -4.72 11.69 17.08
CA GLY A 208 -3.66 11.16 16.21
C GLY A 208 -3.02 9.88 16.77
N ARG A 209 -2.79 9.81 18.09
CA ARG A 209 -2.33 8.59 18.77
C ARG A 209 -3.33 7.46 18.58
N GLY A 210 -4.59 7.69 18.90
CA GLY A 210 -5.64 6.67 18.86
C GLY A 210 -5.92 6.15 17.46
N ASP A 211 -6.00 7.01 16.44
CA ASP A 211 -6.20 6.56 15.05
C ASP A 211 -5.01 5.72 14.56
N THR A 212 -3.78 6.06 14.96
CA THR A 212 -2.58 5.26 14.65
C THR A 212 -2.65 3.89 15.31
N THR A 213 -3.04 3.83 16.59
CA THR A 213 -3.19 2.57 17.33
C THR A 213 -4.29 1.68 16.73
N VAL A 214 -5.39 2.29 16.30
CA VAL A 214 -6.48 1.56 15.62
C VAL A 214 -6.02 1.06 14.25
N ALA A 215 -5.37 1.90 13.44
CA ALA A 215 -4.83 1.49 12.14
C ALA A 215 -3.83 0.33 12.28
N ASP A 216 -2.98 0.38 13.30
CA ASP A 216 -2.05 -0.70 13.63
C ASP A 216 -2.77 -2.01 13.99
N ALA A 217 -3.78 -1.97 14.88
CA ALA A 217 -4.56 -3.15 15.26
C ALA A 217 -5.34 -3.74 14.08
N TYR A 218 -5.85 -2.88 13.21
CA TYR A 218 -6.65 -3.22 12.04
C TYR A 218 -5.82 -3.90 10.93
N LEU A 219 -4.57 -3.44 10.72
CA LEU A 219 -3.73 -3.86 9.59
C LEU A 219 -2.70 -4.94 9.94
N SER A 220 -2.16 -4.94 11.17
CA SER A 220 -1.12 -5.89 11.58
C SER A 220 -1.49 -7.37 11.40
N PRO A 221 -2.74 -7.82 11.67
CA PRO A 221 -3.11 -9.23 11.48
C PRO A 221 -2.97 -9.71 10.03
N ILE A 222 -3.30 -8.85 9.06
CA ILE A 222 -3.21 -9.18 7.63
C ILE A 222 -1.76 -9.34 7.23
N LEU A 223 -0.91 -8.40 7.66
CA LEU A 223 0.53 -8.46 7.39
C LEU A 223 1.16 -9.68 8.05
N ARG A 224 0.74 -10.02 9.27
CA ARG A 224 1.24 -11.19 9.98
C ARG A 224 0.87 -12.48 9.27
N ARG A 225 -0.39 -12.66 8.84
CA ARG A 225 -0.79 -13.81 8.02
C ARG A 225 0.02 -13.93 6.73
N TYR A 226 0.34 -12.80 6.10
CA TYR A 226 1.17 -12.78 4.90
C TYR A 226 2.62 -13.21 5.19
N ILE A 227 3.23 -12.63 6.23
CA ILE A 227 4.59 -12.97 6.66
C ILE A 227 4.69 -14.43 7.12
N ASP A 228 3.71 -14.91 7.90
CA ASP A 228 3.68 -16.29 8.40
C ASP A 228 3.55 -17.28 7.24
N ARG A 229 2.82 -16.94 6.17
CA ARG A 229 2.78 -17.74 4.94
C ARG A 229 4.14 -17.78 4.25
N LEU A 230 4.79 -16.63 4.08
CA LEU A 230 6.15 -16.57 3.50
C LEU A 230 7.15 -17.38 4.32
N ALA A 231 7.07 -17.29 5.65
CA ALA A 231 7.92 -18.02 6.56
C ALA A 231 7.63 -19.53 6.56
N GLY A 232 6.37 -19.94 6.40
CA GLY A 232 5.97 -21.34 6.33
C GLY A 232 6.44 -22.07 5.07
N ASP A 233 6.64 -21.34 3.98
CA ASP A 233 7.16 -21.87 2.72
C ASP A 233 8.70 -21.94 2.67
N LEU A 234 9.39 -21.35 3.65
CA LEU A 234 10.82 -21.53 3.89
C LEU A 234 11.01 -22.75 4.79
N ASP A 235 11.92 -23.66 4.41
CA ASP A 235 12.25 -24.76 5.32
C ASP A 235 12.92 -24.24 6.60
N ALA A 236 12.67 -24.91 7.73
CA ALA A 236 13.16 -24.46 9.04
C ALA A 236 14.66 -24.73 9.27
N SER A 237 15.38 -25.19 8.23
CA SER A 237 16.75 -25.69 8.31
C SER A 237 17.79 -24.58 8.53
N ALA A 238 17.46 -23.33 8.16
CA ALA A 238 18.34 -22.18 8.29
C ALA A 238 17.58 -20.88 8.63
N GLN A 239 18.31 -19.91 9.17
CA GLN A 239 17.77 -18.61 9.53
C GLN A 239 17.89 -17.63 8.34
N THR A 240 17.00 -17.77 7.35
CA THR A 240 16.85 -16.79 6.26
C THR A 240 16.46 -15.43 6.84
N LYS A 241 17.15 -14.36 6.44
CA LYS A 241 16.78 -13.00 6.85
C LYS A 241 15.58 -12.52 6.04
N LEU A 242 14.39 -12.58 6.63
CA LEU A 242 13.18 -11.99 6.05
C LEU A 242 13.02 -10.55 6.56
N GLN A 243 13.17 -9.58 5.65
CA GLN A 243 13.12 -8.16 5.97
C GLN A 243 11.98 -7.46 5.20
N MET A 244 11.28 -6.55 5.87
CA MET A 244 10.17 -5.80 5.31
C MET A 244 10.54 -4.33 5.16
N MET A 245 10.21 -3.73 4.02
CA MET A 245 10.31 -2.29 3.80
C MET A 245 9.27 -1.56 4.65
N GLN A 246 9.68 -0.45 5.26
CA GLN A 246 8.84 0.42 6.06
C GLN A 246 8.54 1.74 5.33
N SER A 247 7.46 2.42 5.72
CA SER A 247 7.03 3.71 5.18
C SER A 247 8.08 4.84 5.28
N ASN A 248 9.08 4.68 6.15
CA ASN A 248 10.19 5.63 6.31
C ASN A 248 11.37 5.37 5.35
N GLY A 249 11.29 4.34 4.49
CA GLY A 249 12.33 3.93 3.55
C GLY A 249 13.40 2.99 4.13
N GLY A 250 13.22 2.53 5.37
CA GLY A 250 14.10 1.56 6.04
C GLY A 250 13.61 0.12 5.93
N LEU A 251 14.49 -0.83 6.23
CA LEU A 251 14.15 -2.25 6.36
C LEU A 251 14.08 -2.64 7.84
N THR A 252 13.10 -3.46 8.20
CA THR A 252 12.98 -4.08 9.53
C THR A 252 12.84 -5.59 9.40
N ASP A 253 13.12 -6.32 10.48
CA ASP A 253 12.82 -7.76 10.55
C ASP A 253 11.31 -7.99 10.45
N ALA A 254 10.89 -9.03 9.72
CA ALA A 254 9.47 -9.33 9.51
C ALA A 254 8.71 -9.61 10.83
N GLY A 255 9.40 -10.13 11.86
CA GLY A 255 8.83 -10.31 13.19
C GLY A 255 8.45 -9.01 13.89
N LEU A 256 9.11 -7.90 13.54
CA LEU A 256 8.91 -6.56 14.10
C LEU A 256 8.05 -5.64 13.21
N PHE A 257 7.58 -6.13 12.06
CA PHE A 257 6.83 -5.32 11.10
C PHE A 257 5.38 -5.10 11.58
N GLN A 258 4.98 -3.83 11.65
CA GLN A 258 3.71 -3.40 12.21
C GLN A 258 2.84 -2.70 11.16
N GLY A 259 1.52 -2.77 11.33
CA GLY A 259 0.53 -2.20 10.42
C GLY A 259 0.74 -0.73 10.13
N LYS A 260 1.06 0.07 11.17
CA LYS A 260 1.32 1.51 11.02
C LYS A 260 2.56 1.84 10.17
N ASP A 261 3.53 0.93 10.09
CA ASP A 261 4.81 1.14 9.40
C ASP A 261 4.80 0.56 7.97
N ALA A 262 3.70 -0.07 7.56
CA ALA A 262 3.56 -0.74 6.28
C ALA A 262 2.87 0.12 5.20
N ILE A 263 2.26 1.23 5.61
CA ILE A 263 1.43 2.07 4.73
C ILE A 263 2.36 2.85 3.80
N LEU A 264 2.23 2.65 2.49
CA LEU A 264 3.14 3.22 1.46
C LEU A 264 4.59 2.73 1.56
N SER A 265 4.84 1.51 2.08
CA SER A 265 6.21 0.98 2.17
C SER A 265 6.84 0.65 0.80
N GLY A 266 6.08 0.10 -0.14
CA GLY A 266 6.55 -0.16 -1.52
C GLY A 266 7.08 1.11 -2.19
N PRO A 267 6.26 2.18 -2.34
CA PRO A 267 6.70 3.46 -2.89
C PRO A 267 7.90 4.07 -2.16
N ALA A 268 8.00 3.90 -0.84
CA ALA A 268 9.15 4.37 -0.08
C ALA A 268 10.46 3.72 -0.53
N GLY A 269 10.45 2.41 -0.81
CA GLY A 269 11.59 1.69 -1.39
C GLY A 269 11.97 2.20 -2.78
N GLY A 270 10.97 2.42 -3.64
CA GLY A 270 11.15 2.98 -4.98
C GLY A 270 11.83 4.36 -4.95
N ILE A 271 11.36 5.26 -4.09
CA ILE A 271 11.96 6.61 -3.90
C ILE A 271 13.39 6.51 -3.42
N VAL A 272 13.69 5.65 -2.45
CA VAL A 272 15.06 5.44 -1.98
C VAL A 272 15.97 4.97 -3.12
N GLY A 273 15.50 4.02 -3.94
CA GLY A 273 16.21 3.54 -5.12
C GLY A 273 16.45 4.65 -6.15
N ALA A 274 15.39 5.39 -6.50
CA ALA A 274 15.41 6.50 -7.46
C ALA A 274 16.39 7.61 -7.04
N VAL A 275 16.34 8.03 -5.77
CA VAL A 275 17.25 9.03 -5.22
C VAL A 275 18.69 8.52 -5.22
N LYS A 276 18.92 7.25 -4.87
CA LYS A 276 20.28 6.68 -4.87
C LYS A 276 20.87 6.61 -6.27
N THR A 277 20.10 6.23 -7.28
CA THR A 277 20.56 6.16 -8.67
C THR A 277 20.76 7.55 -9.29
N ALA A 278 19.87 8.51 -8.99
CA ALA A 278 20.03 9.89 -9.41
C ALA A 278 21.28 10.55 -8.81
N ASN A 279 21.54 10.34 -7.51
CA ASN A 279 22.76 10.83 -6.86
C ASN A 279 24.03 10.22 -7.48
N GLN A 280 24.01 8.94 -7.86
CA GLN A 280 25.13 8.30 -8.57
C GLN A 280 25.37 8.91 -9.95
N ALA A 281 24.32 9.40 -10.60
CA ALA A 281 24.39 10.14 -11.85
C ALA A 281 24.75 11.63 -11.68
N GLY A 282 24.94 12.10 -10.43
CA GLY A 282 25.32 13.49 -10.13
C GLY A 282 24.15 14.45 -9.92
N PHE A 283 22.93 13.96 -9.75
CA PHE A 283 21.75 14.78 -9.46
C PHE A 283 21.38 14.71 -7.98
N ASP A 284 21.42 15.85 -7.30
CA ASP A 284 21.04 16.03 -5.88
C ASP A 284 19.67 16.70 -5.70
N LYS A 285 19.07 17.18 -6.80
CA LYS A 285 17.72 17.73 -6.91
C LYS A 285 16.87 16.89 -7.85
N VAL A 286 15.90 16.16 -7.27
CA VAL A 286 15.16 15.12 -7.99
C VAL A 286 13.68 15.21 -7.67
N ILE A 287 12.85 15.13 -8.71
CA ILE A 287 11.45 14.74 -8.60
C ILE A 287 11.36 13.27 -8.97
N THR A 288 10.97 12.43 -8.02
CA THR A 288 10.75 11.01 -8.29
C THR A 288 9.36 10.81 -8.88
N PHE A 289 9.25 9.94 -9.89
CA PHE A 289 8.00 9.62 -10.56
C PHE A 289 7.88 8.11 -10.74
N ASP A 290 7.09 7.46 -9.89
CA ASP A 290 6.80 6.03 -9.97
C ASP A 290 5.41 5.82 -10.55
N MET A 291 5.27 5.36 -11.78
CA MET A 291 3.96 5.00 -12.33
C MET A 291 3.84 3.49 -12.49
N GLY A 292 2.98 2.91 -11.68
CA GLY A 292 2.60 1.50 -11.75
C GLY A 292 1.33 1.27 -12.57
N GLY A 293 0.74 0.09 -12.40
CA GLY A 293 -0.54 -0.24 -13.00
C GLY A 293 -1.77 0.30 -12.26
N THR A 294 -1.65 0.83 -11.04
CA THR A 294 -2.82 1.28 -10.25
C THR A 294 -2.71 2.73 -9.78
N SER A 295 -1.50 3.17 -9.44
CA SER A 295 -1.22 4.50 -8.91
C SER A 295 0.05 5.08 -9.51
N THR A 296 0.21 6.38 -9.28
CA THR A 296 1.47 7.10 -9.48
C THR A 296 1.89 7.69 -8.15
N ASP A 297 3.13 7.48 -7.75
CA ASP A 297 3.72 7.98 -6.54
C ASP A 297 4.83 8.98 -6.88
N VAL A 298 4.71 10.22 -6.37
CA VAL A 298 5.68 11.29 -6.59
C VAL A 298 6.25 11.82 -5.29
N ALA A 299 7.54 12.16 -5.29
CA ALA A 299 8.20 12.77 -4.15
C ALA A 299 9.26 13.79 -4.59
N HIS A 300 9.55 14.72 -3.70
CA HIS A 300 10.57 15.75 -3.86
C HIS A 300 11.81 15.37 -3.04
N TYR A 301 12.99 15.53 -3.64
CA TYR A 301 14.28 15.35 -2.98
C TYR A 301 15.22 16.50 -3.34
N GLU A 302 15.80 17.14 -2.32
CA GLU A 302 16.84 18.15 -2.45
C GLU A 302 17.84 17.95 -1.30
N GLY A 303 18.88 17.14 -1.53
CA GLY A 303 19.91 16.79 -0.54
C GLY A 303 19.45 15.91 0.64
N ALA A 304 18.17 15.94 1.01
CA ALA A 304 17.59 15.14 2.08
C ALA A 304 16.19 14.62 1.73
N TYR A 305 15.84 13.45 2.29
CA TYR A 305 14.49 12.91 2.18
C TYR A 305 13.51 13.75 2.99
N GLU A 306 12.45 14.21 2.34
CA GLU A 306 11.34 14.84 3.05
C GLU A 306 10.51 13.81 3.81
N ARG A 307 10.11 14.18 5.03
CA ARG A 307 9.36 13.31 5.93
C ARG A 307 8.15 14.01 6.49
N VAL A 308 7.13 13.22 6.75
CA VAL A 308 5.91 13.63 7.43
C VAL A 308 5.67 12.74 8.63
N PHE A 309 5.12 13.34 9.68
CA PHE A 309 4.74 12.62 10.89
C PHE A 309 3.23 12.50 11.01
N ASP A 310 2.48 13.47 10.50
CA ASP A 310 1.01 13.47 10.49
C ASP A 310 0.53 13.36 9.04
N THR A 311 -0.10 12.25 8.68
CA THR A 311 -0.71 12.07 7.35
C THR A 311 -2.15 11.59 7.44
N MET A 312 -2.86 11.71 6.33
CA MET A 312 -4.19 11.16 6.15
C MET A 312 -4.16 10.19 4.96
N VAL A 313 -4.40 8.91 5.21
CA VAL A 313 -4.48 7.88 4.16
C VAL A 313 -5.85 7.23 4.26
N ALA A 314 -6.60 7.21 3.14
CA ALA A 314 -7.98 6.70 3.09
C ALA A 314 -8.91 7.26 4.20
N GLY A 315 -8.75 8.55 4.54
CA GLY A 315 -9.52 9.21 5.60
C GLY A 315 -9.13 8.83 7.03
N VAL A 316 -8.07 8.05 7.22
CA VAL A 316 -7.51 7.66 8.51
C VAL A 316 -6.26 8.47 8.80
N ARG A 317 -6.21 9.08 9.99
CA ARG A 317 -5.06 9.86 10.45
C ARG A 317 -4.00 8.92 10.97
N ILE A 318 -2.78 9.04 10.46
CA ILE A 318 -1.66 8.20 10.86
C ILE A 318 -0.58 9.12 11.39
N HIS A 319 -0.14 8.83 12.60
CA HIS A 319 0.99 9.48 13.23
C HIS A 319 2.18 8.53 13.34
N ALA A 320 2.94 8.44 12.25
CA ALA A 320 4.16 7.64 12.16
C ALA A 320 5.15 8.36 11.21
N PRO A 321 6.48 8.24 11.43
CA PRO A 321 7.46 8.79 10.50
C PRO A 321 7.33 8.10 9.13
N MET A 322 7.06 8.88 8.09
CA MET A 322 6.93 8.39 6.72
C MET A 322 7.70 9.31 5.77
N LEU A 323 8.14 8.77 4.64
CA LEU A 323 8.57 9.62 3.52
C LEU A 323 7.37 10.43 3.03
N LEU A 324 7.62 11.68 2.62
CA LEU A 324 6.57 12.52 2.03
C LEU A 324 6.32 12.09 0.59
N ILE A 325 5.38 11.15 0.44
CA ILE A 325 4.95 10.61 -0.85
C ILE A 325 3.58 11.17 -1.17
N HIS A 326 3.41 11.70 -2.38
CA HIS A 326 2.09 12.03 -2.89
C HIS A 326 1.65 11.00 -3.92
N THR A 327 0.67 10.19 -3.52
CA THR A 327 0.05 9.19 -4.38
C THR A 327 -1.17 9.77 -5.09
N VAL A 328 -1.31 9.51 -6.38
CA VAL A 328 -2.54 9.74 -7.15
C VAL A 328 -3.04 8.45 -7.78
N ALA A 329 -4.37 8.31 -7.87
CA ALA A 329 -5.04 7.16 -8.49
C ALA A 329 -5.02 7.24 -10.03
N ALA A 330 -3.82 7.34 -10.59
CA ALA A 330 -3.55 7.34 -12.01
C ALA A 330 -2.41 6.34 -12.27
N GLY A 331 -2.66 5.31 -13.07
CA GLY A 331 -1.70 4.26 -13.41
C GLY A 331 -2.08 3.60 -14.74
N GLY A 332 -1.30 2.62 -15.21
CA GLY A 332 -1.59 1.92 -16.47
C GLY A 332 -2.96 1.25 -16.51
N GLY A 333 -3.45 0.74 -15.39
CA GLY A 333 -4.75 0.11 -15.22
C GLY A 333 -5.89 1.08 -14.91
N SER A 334 -5.65 2.40 -14.82
CA SER A 334 -6.75 3.35 -14.60
C SER A 334 -7.80 3.24 -15.70
N ILE A 335 -9.04 2.97 -15.32
CA ILE A 335 -10.12 2.67 -16.25
C ILE A 335 -10.50 3.93 -17.04
N CYS A 336 -10.62 3.80 -18.35
CA CYS A 336 -11.05 4.84 -19.26
C CYS A 336 -12.55 4.69 -19.53
N ARG A 337 -13.34 5.73 -19.27
CA ARG A 337 -14.80 5.73 -19.47
C ARG A 337 -15.28 6.98 -20.17
N PHE A 338 -16.32 6.82 -20.96
CA PHE A 338 -17.15 7.92 -21.43
C PHE A 338 -18.46 7.87 -20.67
N ASP A 339 -18.80 8.95 -19.98
CA ASP A 339 -20.06 9.06 -19.24
C ASP A 339 -20.53 10.50 -19.24
N ASN A 340 -21.84 10.70 -19.41
CA ASN A 340 -22.49 12.02 -19.42
C ASN A 340 -21.81 13.04 -20.36
N GLY A 341 -21.36 12.58 -21.54
CA GLY A 341 -20.69 13.45 -22.52
C GLY A 341 -19.23 13.78 -22.22
N ARG A 342 -18.59 13.12 -21.25
CA ARG A 342 -17.23 13.41 -20.82
C ARG A 342 -16.35 12.16 -20.76
N PHE A 343 -15.10 12.33 -21.18
CA PHE A 343 -14.05 11.33 -20.96
C PHE A 343 -13.50 11.44 -19.54
N GLN A 344 -13.33 10.29 -18.89
CA GLN A 344 -12.82 10.16 -17.52
C GLN A 344 -11.78 9.05 -17.46
N VAL A 345 -10.74 9.24 -16.64
CA VAL A 345 -9.71 8.24 -16.37
C VAL A 345 -9.57 8.06 -14.86
N GLY A 346 -9.73 6.83 -14.38
CA GLY A 346 -9.73 6.54 -12.96
C GLY A 346 -10.98 7.09 -12.23
N PRO A 347 -10.99 7.12 -10.88
CA PRO A 347 -9.94 6.64 -9.98
C PRO A 347 -9.89 5.11 -9.87
N GLN A 348 -10.88 4.41 -10.44
CA GLN A 348 -10.92 2.95 -10.44
C GLN A 348 -9.82 2.37 -11.34
N SER A 349 -9.22 1.27 -10.90
CA SER A 349 -8.20 0.51 -11.63
C SER A 349 -8.72 -0.85 -12.05
N ALA A 350 -8.27 -1.34 -13.20
CA ALA A 350 -8.53 -2.69 -13.68
C ALA A 350 -7.65 -3.76 -12.97
N GLY A 351 -6.62 -3.34 -12.23
CA GLY A 351 -5.74 -4.23 -11.45
C GLY A 351 -4.91 -5.19 -12.31
N ALA A 352 -4.53 -6.34 -11.75
CA ALA A 352 -3.94 -7.46 -12.49
C ALA A 352 -5.02 -8.42 -13.06
N ASN A 353 -6.14 -8.54 -12.37
CA ASN A 353 -7.23 -9.47 -12.68
C ASN A 353 -8.59 -8.75 -12.52
N PRO A 354 -9.39 -8.60 -13.60
CA PRO A 354 -9.13 -9.06 -14.97
C PRO A 354 -8.04 -8.25 -15.69
N GLY A 355 -7.61 -7.11 -15.14
CA GLY A 355 -6.64 -6.22 -15.77
C GLY A 355 -7.21 -5.44 -16.95
N PRO A 356 -6.39 -4.63 -17.65
CA PRO A 356 -6.75 -3.97 -18.92
C PRO A 356 -7.28 -4.94 -19.98
N ALA A 357 -8.00 -4.43 -20.97
CA ALA A 357 -8.58 -5.25 -22.04
C ALA A 357 -7.53 -6.10 -22.78
N CYS A 358 -6.30 -5.57 -22.92
CA CYS A 358 -5.18 -6.25 -23.54
C CYS A 358 -4.59 -7.43 -22.74
N TYR A 359 -5.01 -7.66 -21.48
CA TYR A 359 -4.47 -8.73 -20.64
C TYR A 359 -5.11 -10.11 -20.89
N ARG A 360 -6.01 -10.22 -21.88
CA ARG A 360 -6.67 -11.49 -22.28
C ARG A 360 -7.64 -12.09 -21.25
N ARG A 361 -8.13 -11.30 -20.28
CA ARG A 361 -9.09 -11.76 -19.26
C ARG A 361 -10.44 -11.03 -19.28
N GLY A 362 -10.80 -10.41 -20.41
CA GLY A 362 -12.09 -9.72 -20.56
C GLY A 362 -12.19 -8.40 -19.79
N GLY A 363 -11.06 -7.74 -19.53
CA GLY A 363 -10.98 -6.47 -18.83
C GLY A 363 -11.57 -5.26 -19.57
N PRO A 364 -11.82 -4.15 -18.84
CA PRO A 364 -12.25 -2.88 -19.43
C PRO A 364 -11.08 -2.13 -20.11
N LEU A 365 -11.41 -1.12 -20.92
CA LEU A 365 -10.41 -0.16 -21.42
C LEU A 365 -9.72 0.58 -20.27
N ALA A 366 -8.39 0.63 -20.32
CA ALA A 366 -7.53 1.35 -19.39
C ALA A 366 -6.43 2.16 -20.11
N VAL A 367 -5.62 2.89 -19.34
CA VAL A 367 -4.49 3.69 -19.87
C VAL A 367 -3.48 2.83 -20.66
N THR A 368 -3.23 1.59 -20.23
CA THR A 368 -2.40 0.62 -20.96
C THR A 368 -2.98 0.33 -22.34
N ASP A 369 -4.31 0.14 -22.44
CA ASP A 369 -4.97 -0.09 -23.73
C ASP A 369 -4.87 1.14 -24.65
N CYS A 370 -4.88 2.35 -24.11
CA CYS A 370 -4.63 3.57 -24.89
C CYS A 370 -3.23 3.54 -25.52
N ASN A 371 -2.21 3.11 -24.75
CA ASN A 371 -0.83 3.00 -25.25
C ASN A 371 -0.69 1.88 -26.31
N VAL A 372 -1.40 0.76 -26.15
CA VAL A 372 -1.48 -0.31 -27.17
C VAL A 372 -2.16 0.20 -28.44
N MET A 373 -3.31 0.88 -28.31
CA MET A 373 -4.06 1.44 -29.44
C MET A 373 -3.24 2.43 -30.26
N LEU A 374 -2.42 3.25 -29.59
CA LEU A 374 -1.58 4.27 -30.22
C LEU A 374 -0.21 3.73 -30.67
N GLY A 375 0.09 2.45 -30.45
CA GLY A 375 1.37 1.83 -30.80
C GLY A 375 2.56 2.30 -29.96
N LYS A 376 2.33 2.98 -28.84
CA LYS A 376 3.35 3.33 -27.84
C LYS A 376 3.82 2.08 -27.09
N LEU A 377 2.89 1.18 -26.81
CA LEU A 377 3.16 -0.13 -26.24
C LEU A 377 3.00 -1.17 -27.34
N GLN A 378 4.09 -1.87 -27.64
CA GLN A 378 4.17 -2.87 -28.70
C GLN A 378 4.13 -4.26 -28.05
N PRO A 379 3.07 -5.07 -28.28
CA PRO A 379 2.91 -6.39 -27.65
C PRO A 379 4.12 -7.31 -27.78
N GLU A 380 4.85 -7.24 -28.88
CA GLU A 380 6.03 -8.06 -29.18
C GLU A 380 7.24 -7.78 -28.27
N PHE A 381 7.31 -6.59 -27.65
CA PHE A 381 8.38 -6.19 -26.73
C PHE A 381 7.93 -6.17 -25.27
N PHE A 382 6.68 -6.54 -25.01
CA PHE A 382 6.15 -6.63 -23.67
C PHE A 382 6.35 -8.06 -23.12
N PRO A 383 6.61 -8.24 -21.81
CA PRO A 383 6.71 -9.57 -21.23
C PRO A 383 5.50 -10.46 -21.56
N SER A 384 5.76 -11.63 -22.10
CA SER A 384 4.72 -12.64 -22.40
C SER A 384 4.35 -13.38 -21.11
N VAL A 385 3.49 -12.76 -20.30
CA VAL A 385 3.04 -13.28 -18.99
C VAL A 385 1.52 -13.43 -18.92
N PHE A 386 0.85 -13.42 -20.08
CA PHE A 386 -0.61 -13.47 -20.18
C PHE A 386 -1.08 -14.81 -20.76
N GLY A 387 -2.41 -14.99 -20.78
CA GLY A 387 -3.04 -16.22 -21.25
C GLY A 387 -2.98 -17.36 -20.23
N PRO A 388 -3.64 -18.50 -20.51
CA PRO A 388 -3.76 -19.62 -19.57
C PRO A 388 -2.42 -20.25 -19.17
N ASN A 389 -1.45 -20.24 -20.08
CA ASN A 389 -0.11 -20.80 -19.85
C ASN A 389 0.92 -19.75 -19.38
N GLN A 390 0.52 -18.48 -19.27
CA GLN A 390 1.39 -17.36 -18.86
C GLN A 390 2.60 -17.12 -19.77
N ASP A 391 2.42 -17.34 -21.07
CA ASP A 391 3.46 -17.24 -22.09
C ASP A 391 3.00 -16.45 -23.32
N GLU A 392 1.84 -15.79 -23.26
CA GLU A 392 1.28 -15.01 -24.35
C GLU A 392 1.56 -13.50 -24.20
N PRO A 393 1.75 -12.76 -25.31
CA PRO A 393 1.89 -11.30 -25.30
C PRO A 393 0.55 -10.62 -25.08
N LEU A 394 0.56 -9.29 -24.92
CA LEU A 394 -0.65 -8.46 -24.90
C LEU A 394 -1.52 -8.70 -26.15
N ASP A 395 -2.84 -8.62 -25.99
CA ASP A 395 -3.79 -8.77 -27.10
C ASP A 395 -4.36 -7.41 -27.56
N ALA A 396 -3.99 -6.98 -28.76
CA ALA A 396 -4.46 -5.73 -29.36
C ALA A 396 -5.87 -5.85 -29.98
N VAL A 397 -6.39 -7.06 -30.21
CA VAL A 397 -7.72 -7.29 -30.81
C VAL A 397 -8.85 -6.75 -29.93
N PRO A 398 -8.96 -7.10 -28.63
CA PRO A 398 -10.01 -6.57 -27.76
C PRO A 398 -9.89 -5.06 -27.59
N VAL A 399 -8.68 -4.52 -27.58
CA VAL A 399 -8.42 -3.07 -27.50
C VAL A 399 -9.06 -2.34 -28.68
N LYS A 400 -8.72 -2.75 -29.91
CA LYS A 400 -9.28 -2.15 -31.14
C LYS A 400 -10.80 -2.26 -31.16
N ARG A 401 -11.33 -3.43 -30.83
CA ARG A 401 -12.79 -3.66 -30.80
C ARG A 401 -13.50 -2.74 -29.81
N GLN A 402 -12.99 -2.63 -28.58
CA GLN A 402 -13.61 -1.82 -27.55
C GLN A 402 -13.52 -0.32 -27.85
N PHE A 403 -12.38 0.18 -28.35
CA PHE A 403 -12.27 1.59 -28.74
C PHE A 403 -13.14 1.95 -29.95
N THR A 404 -13.30 1.06 -30.93
CA THR A 404 -14.24 1.27 -32.04
C THR A 404 -15.67 1.39 -31.54
N ALA A 405 -16.10 0.49 -30.65
CA ALA A 405 -17.43 0.56 -30.05
C ALA A 405 -17.63 1.86 -29.25
N LEU A 406 -16.62 2.29 -28.50
CA LEU A 406 -16.65 3.55 -27.76
C LEU A 406 -16.73 4.77 -28.70
N ALA A 407 -16.05 4.73 -29.85
CA ALA A 407 -16.13 5.79 -30.85
C ALA A 407 -17.54 5.93 -31.43
N GLU A 408 -18.21 4.81 -31.70
CA GLU A 408 -19.61 4.78 -32.14
C GLU A 408 -20.55 5.36 -31.06
N GLU A 409 -20.34 5.00 -29.79
CA GLU A 409 -21.11 5.53 -28.67
C GLU A 409 -20.96 7.05 -28.50
N VAL A 410 -19.72 7.55 -28.58
CA VAL A 410 -19.42 8.99 -28.50
C VAL A 410 -20.09 9.74 -29.64
N ALA A 411 -20.01 9.22 -30.87
CA ALA A 411 -20.65 9.82 -32.03
C ALA A 411 -22.17 9.87 -31.88
N LYS A 412 -22.78 8.79 -31.38
CA LYS A 412 -24.23 8.72 -31.11
C LYS A 412 -24.68 9.71 -30.04
N THR A 413 -23.88 9.90 -29.00
CA THR A 413 -24.25 10.71 -27.83
C THR A 413 -24.02 12.20 -28.07
N THR A 414 -22.95 12.56 -28.77
CA THR A 414 -22.49 13.95 -28.89
C THR A 414 -22.72 14.55 -30.28
N GLY A 415 -22.96 13.72 -31.30
CA GLY A 415 -22.98 14.12 -32.70
C GLY A 415 -21.57 14.40 -33.28
N VAL A 416 -20.51 14.18 -32.50
CA VAL A 416 -19.11 14.39 -32.93
C VAL A 416 -18.47 13.05 -33.25
N THR A 417 -18.01 12.89 -34.48
CA THR A 417 -17.26 11.69 -34.90
C THR A 417 -15.77 11.85 -34.58
N LEU A 418 -15.25 10.95 -33.75
CA LEU A 418 -13.82 10.84 -33.45
C LEU A 418 -13.33 9.45 -33.82
N SER A 419 -12.06 9.32 -34.23
CA SER A 419 -11.47 7.99 -34.42
C SER A 419 -11.16 7.34 -33.07
N ALA A 420 -11.03 6.02 -33.07
CA ALA A 420 -10.63 5.23 -31.90
C ALA A 420 -9.28 5.72 -31.31
N GLU A 421 -8.32 6.05 -32.18
CA GLU A 421 -7.01 6.60 -31.81
C GLU A 421 -7.13 8.01 -31.21
N ALA A 422 -8.01 8.85 -31.76
CA ALA A 422 -8.24 10.19 -31.21
C ALA A 422 -8.83 10.12 -29.79
N ILE A 423 -9.74 9.17 -29.54
CA ILE A 423 -10.29 8.90 -28.20
C ILE A 423 -9.21 8.39 -27.25
N ALA A 424 -8.42 7.39 -27.66
CA ALA A 424 -7.29 6.89 -26.87
C ALA A 424 -6.28 8.00 -26.51
N SER A 425 -5.95 8.87 -27.48
CA SER A 425 -5.09 10.04 -27.26
C SER A 425 -5.70 11.02 -26.26
N GLY A 426 -7.02 11.25 -26.33
CA GLY A 426 -7.76 12.08 -25.38
C GLY A 426 -7.67 11.56 -23.95
N PHE A 427 -7.86 10.25 -23.74
CA PHE A 427 -7.68 9.64 -22.42
C PHE A 427 -6.26 9.77 -21.89
N LEU A 428 -5.24 9.57 -22.74
CA LEU A 428 -3.85 9.78 -22.31
C LEU A 428 -3.59 11.23 -21.88
N LYS A 429 -4.14 12.22 -22.57
CA LYS A 429 -4.00 13.63 -22.16
C LYS A 429 -4.56 13.87 -20.77
N ILE A 430 -5.72 13.28 -20.45
CA ILE A 430 -6.34 13.37 -19.11
C ILE A 430 -5.43 12.71 -18.06
N ALA A 431 -4.91 11.52 -18.35
CA ALA A 431 -4.01 10.81 -17.44
C ALA A 431 -2.73 11.62 -17.16
N VAL A 432 -2.08 12.15 -18.21
CA VAL A 432 -0.87 12.98 -18.10
C VAL A 432 -1.14 14.25 -17.29
N GLU A 433 -2.26 14.93 -17.52
CA GLU A 433 -2.62 16.13 -16.76
C GLU A 433 -2.82 15.83 -15.26
N ASN A 434 -3.46 14.71 -14.93
CA ASN A 434 -3.62 14.29 -13.53
C ASN A 434 -2.25 14.07 -12.85
N MET A 435 -1.31 13.44 -13.55
CA MET A 435 0.04 13.16 -13.05
C MET A 435 0.90 14.44 -12.96
N ALA A 436 0.82 15.33 -13.93
CA ALA A 436 1.48 16.63 -13.89
C ALA A 436 0.99 17.48 -12.71
N ASN A 437 -0.31 17.44 -12.40
CA ASN A 437 -0.86 18.10 -11.22
C ASN A 437 -0.35 17.50 -9.90
N ALA A 438 -0.10 16.19 -9.85
CA ALA A 438 0.53 15.53 -8.70
C ALA A 438 1.94 16.07 -8.46
N ILE A 439 2.76 16.15 -9.51
CA ILE A 439 4.10 16.74 -9.44
C ILE A 439 4.02 18.19 -8.97
N LYS A 440 3.11 18.99 -9.55
CA LYS A 440 2.92 20.40 -9.21
C LYS A 440 2.60 20.61 -7.72
N LYS A 441 1.86 19.67 -7.11
CA LYS A 441 1.49 19.71 -5.69
C LYS A 441 2.67 19.50 -4.75
N ILE A 442 3.61 18.61 -5.10
CA ILE A 442 4.80 18.35 -4.28
C ILE A 442 5.96 19.31 -4.57
N SER A 443 5.87 20.08 -5.65
CA SER A 443 6.90 21.02 -6.10
C SER A 443 6.45 22.49 -6.02
N VAL A 444 5.95 23.05 -7.13
CA VAL A 444 5.67 24.48 -7.32
C VAL A 444 4.67 25.01 -6.29
N GLN A 445 3.64 24.24 -5.93
CA GLN A 445 2.67 24.66 -4.90
C GLN A 445 3.28 24.80 -3.49
N ARG A 446 4.48 24.22 -3.28
CA ARG A 446 5.24 24.33 -2.04
C ARG A 446 6.36 25.37 -2.12
N GLY A 447 6.48 26.08 -3.24
CA GLY A 447 7.44 27.16 -3.44
C GLY A 447 8.79 26.75 -4.01
N TYR A 448 8.93 25.51 -4.50
CA TYR A 448 10.16 25.05 -5.15
C TYR A 448 10.22 25.49 -6.63
N ASP A 449 11.38 25.99 -7.06
CA ASP A 449 11.71 26.20 -8.47
C ASP A 449 12.31 24.91 -9.04
N VAL A 450 11.54 24.21 -9.89
CA VAL A 450 11.93 22.91 -10.44
C VAL A 450 12.75 22.98 -11.72
N THR A 451 13.18 24.17 -12.15
CA THR A 451 13.93 24.34 -13.40
C THR A 451 15.24 23.54 -13.43
N ASP A 452 15.89 23.38 -12.26
CA ASP A 452 17.16 22.66 -12.11
C ASP A 452 17.01 21.20 -11.64
N TYR A 453 15.79 20.66 -11.62
CA TYR A 453 15.52 19.33 -11.08
C TYR A 453 15.54 18.27 -12.18
N ALA A 454 16.11 17.11 -11.85
CA ALA A 454 15.94 15.91 -12.67
C ALA A 454 14.61 15.23 -12.36
N LEU A 455 13.86 14.84 -13.40
CA LEU A 455 12.72 13.93 -13.25
C LEU A 455 13.22 12.49 -13.36
N GLN A 456 13.14 11.73 -12.27
CA GLN A 456 13.55 10.33 -12.21
C GLN A 456 12.32 9.44 -12.31
N CYS A 457 12.05 8.96 -13.54
CA CYS A 457 10.93 8.07 -13.85
C CYS A 457 11.28 6.60 -13.62
N PHE A 458 10.36 5.87 -12.99
CA PHE A 458 10.42 4.42 -12.78
C PHE A 458 9.00 3.87 -12.60
N GLY A 459 8.90 2.57 -12.31
CA GLY A 459 7.64 1.84 -12.43
C GLY A 459 7.37 1.44 -13.88
N GLY A 460 6.57 0.39 -14.08
CA GLY A 460 6.38 -0.20 -15.42
C GLY A 460 5.70 0.72 -16.44
N ALA A 461 5.06 1.80 -15.99
CA ALA A 461 4.39 2.78 -16.83
C ALA A 461 4.94 4.22 -16.67
N GLY A 462 6.09 4.37 -15.98
CA GLY A 462 6.77 5.62 -15.63
C GLY A 462 7.21 6.51 -16.77
#